data_AF-A0AA47NA76-F1
#
_entry.id   AF-A0AA47NA76-F1
#
_cell.length_a   1.000
_cell.length_b   1.000
_cell.length_c   1.000
_cell.angle_alpha   90.00
_cell.angle_beta   90.00
_cell.angle_gamma   90.00
#
_symmetry.space_group_name_H-M   'P 1'
#
loop_
_entity.id
_entity.type
_entity.pdbx_description
1 polymer ?
#
loop_
_entity_poly.entity_id
_entity_poly.type
_entity_poly.pdbx_seq_one_letter_code
_entity_poly.pdbx_strand_id
1 'polypeptide(L)'
;MAFWQKGLSPRGPHAHAAMAALGSTNAVFALDMFRCLSQASPSGNVFFSPLSVSSALAMVYLGAKGDTASQMQKTLSFSSEDVHTDFQTLNADINSPSSAFILKLANRLYGENTAHFLPVSVVFIPKYMIALIL
;
A
#
# COMPACT_ATOMS: atom_id res chain seq x y z
N MET A 1 -8.57 -16.47 17.68
CA MET A 1 -8.07 -15.88 16.41
C MET A 1 -9.12 -16.05 15.30
N ALA A 2 -10.29 -15.41 15.41
CA ALA A 2 -11.40 -15.62 14.45
C ALA A 2 -12.34 -14.41 14.32
N PHE A 3 -11.80 -13.19 14.41
CA PHE A 3 -12.61 -11.96 14.35
C PHE A 3 -12.48 -11.18 13.02
N TRP A 4 -11.59 -11.61 12.11
CA TRP A 4 -11.17 -10.80 10.96
C TRP A 4 -11.85 -11.13 9.61
N GLN A 5 -12.65 -12.19 9.50
CA GLN A 5 -13.22 -12.61 8.20
C GLN A 5 -14.65 -12.13 7.91
N LYS A 6 -15.34 -11.48 8.86
CA LYS A 6 -16.80 -11.27 8.77
C LYS A 6 -17.27 -10.03 7.99
N GLY A 7 -16.40 -9.33 7.26
CA GLY A 7 -16.72 -8.00 6.69
C GLY A 7 -16.57 -7.81 5.17
N LEU A 8 -16.22 -8.84 4.38
CA LEU A 8 -15.93 -8.64 2.96
C LEU A 8 -17.20 -8.79 2.10
N SER A 9 -17.73 -7.65 1.64
CA SER A 9 -18.86 -7.53 0.71
C SER A 9 -18.52 -8.08 -0.69
N PRO A 10 -19.51 -8.56 -1.49
CA PRO A 10 -19.27 -9.06 -2.84
C PRO A 10 -18.72 -7.99 -3.81
N ARG A 11 -18.04 -8.47 -4.86
CA ARG A 11 -17.47 -7.69 -5.97
C ARG A 11 -18.52 -6.78 -6.63
N GLY A 12 -18.48 -5.49 -6.30
CA GLY A 12 -19.22 -4.43 -6.99
C GLY A 12 -18.37 -3.73 -8.07
N PRO A 13 -18.98 -2.99 -9.01
CA PRO A 13 -18.28 -2.25 -10.08
C PRO A 13 -17.19 -1.30 -9.56
N HIS A 14 -17.42 -0.72 -8.38
CA HIS A 14 -16.48 0.17 -7.70
C HIS A 14 -15.15 -0.49 -7.35
N ALA A 15 -15.15 -1.77 -6.96
CA ALA A 15 -13.92 -2.49 -6.63
C ALA A 15 -13.03 -2.73 -7.86
N HIS A 16 -13.65 -2.95 -9.03
CA HIS A 16 -12.91 -3.17 -10.27
C HIS A 16 -12.21 -1.89 -10.77
N ALA A 17 -12.90 -0.75 -10.67
CA ALA A 17 -12.34 0.55 -11.02
C ALA A 17 -11.18 0.95 -10.09
N ALA A 18 -11.33 0.75 -8.77
CA ALA A 18 -10.28 0.99 -7.78
C ALA A 18 -9.01 0.17 -8.06
N MET A 19 -9.17 -1.13 -8.37
CA MET A 19 -8.04 -2.00 -8.70
C MET A 19 -7.36 -1.61 -10.01
N ALA A 20 -8.12 -1.20 -11.03
CA ALA A 20 -7.56 -0.72 -12.29
C ALA A 20 -6.77 0.58 -12.12
N ALA A 21 -7.29 1.51 -11.31
CA ALA A 21 -6.61 2.76 -10.99
C ALA A 21 -5.30 2.50 -10.23
N LEU A 22 -5.34 1.73 -9.13
CA LEU A 22 -4.13 1.35 -8.40
C LEU A 22 -3.13 0.57 -9.24
N GLY A 23 -3.59 -0.34 -10.10
CA GLY A 23 -2.73 -1.07 -11.01
C GLY A 23 -1.98 -0.13 -11.96
N SER A 24 -2.68 0.86 -12.50
CA SER A 24 -2.10 1.85 -13.41
C SER A 24 -1.08 2.75 -12.73
N THR A 25 -1.41 3.28 -11.55
CA THR A 25 -0.50 4.16 -10.79
C THR A 25 0.71 3.41 -10.27
N ASN A 26 0.53 2.18 -9.77
CA ASN A 26 1.62 1.32 -9.35
C ASN A 26 2.52 0.89 -10.52
N ALA A 27 2.00 0.76 -11.74
CA ALA A 27 2.82 0.49 -12.92
C ALA A 27 3.73 1.67 -13.29
N VAL A 28 3.23 2.91 -13.18
CA VAL A 28 4.06 4.12 -13.37
C VAL A 28 5.17 4.16 -12.34
N PHE A 29 4.82 4.01 -11.05
CA PHE A 29 5.80 3.95 -9.96
C PHE A 29 6.83 2.82 -10.16
N ALA A 30 6.39 1.64 -10.60
CA ALA A 30 7.29 0.51 -10.88
C ALA A 30 8.32 0.83 -11.95
N LEU A 31 7.91 1.47 -13.06
CA LEU A 31 8.81 1.83 -14.14
C LEU A 31 9.82 2.89 -13.72
N ASP A 32 9.38 3.90 -12.96
CA ASP A 32 10.28 4.94 -12.46
C ASP A 32 11.28 4.38 -11.45
N MET A 33 10.83 3.54 -10.51
CA MET A 33 11.69 2.87 -9.56
C MET A 33 12.68 1.91 -10.25
N PHE A 34 12.24 1.15 -11.27
CA PHE A 34 13.11 0.28 -12.05
C PHE A 34 14.21 1.09 -12.74
N ARG A 35 13.88 2.21 -13.39
CA ARG A 35 14.88 3.09 -14.04
C ARG A 35 15.93 3.57 -13.03
N CYS A 36 15.51 4.03 -11.85
CA CYS A 36 16.42 4.46 -10.80
C CYS A 36 17.34 3.32 -10.32
N LEU A 37 16.79 2.14 -10.07
CA LEU A 37 17.56 0.99 -9.60
C LEU A 37 18.53 0.46 -10.67
N SER A 38 18.12 0.41 -11.94
CA SER A 38 18.97 0.01 -13.06
C SER A 38 20.12 0.99 -13.29
N GLN A 39 19.90 2.29 -13.10
CA GLN A 39 20.98 3.28 -13.16
C GLN A 39 21.96 3.13 -12.00
N ALA A 40 21.46 2.81 -10.81
CA ALA A 40 22.29 2.59 -9.62
C ALA A 40 23.09 1.26 -9.68
N SER A 41 22.60 0.28 -10.45
CA SER A 41 23.25 -1.03 -10.62
C SER A 41 23.34 -1.42 -12.12
N PRO A 42 24.24 -0.80 -12.90
CA PRO A 42 24.27 -0.95 -14.37
C PRO A 42 24.55 -2.37 -14.87
N SER A 43 25.22 -3.19 -14.07
CA SER A 43 25.65 -4.55 -14.42
C SER A 43 25.08 -5.62 -13.48
N GLY A 44 24.17 -5.24 -12.57
CA GLY A 44 23.58 -6.14 -11.59
C GLY A 44 22.14 -6.52 -11.94
N ASN A 45 21.66 -7.61 -11.34
CA ASN A 45 20.25 -7.95 -11.40
C ASN A 45 19.43 -6.98 -10.55
N VAL A 46 18.25 -6.57 -11.06
CA VAL A 46 17.28 -5.76 -10.34
C VAL A 46 16.04 -6.61 -10.08
N PHE A 47 15.68 -6.77 -8.80
CA PHE A 47 14.49 -7.51 -8.38
C PHE A 47 13.81 -6.78 -7.22
N PHE A 48 12.52 -6.47 -7.37
CA PHE A 48 11.73 -5.80 -6.34
C PHE A 48 10.24 -6.04 -6.58
N SER A 49 9.43 -5.78 -5.55
CA SER A 49 7.97 -5.76 -5.65
C SER A 49 7.47 -4.32 -5.53
N PRO A 50 7.11 -3.65 -6.65
CA PRO A 50 6.62 -2.27 -6.61
C PRO A 50 5.37 -2.13 -5.73
N LEU A 51 4.46 -3.10 -5.81
CA LEU A 51 3.24 -3.10 -5.03
C LEU A 51 3.51 -3.14 -3.52
N SER A 52 4.48 -3.95 -3.08
CA SER A 52 4.85 -4.03 -1.67
C SER A 52 5.42 -2.71 -1.15
N VAL A 53 6.34 -2.11 -1.91
CA VAL A 53 6.95 -0.81 -1.57
C VAL A 53 5.91 0.30 -1.55
N SER A 54 5.05 0.36 -2.57
CA SER A 54 3.95 1.32 -2.66
C SER A 54 2.97 1.18 -1.49
N SER A 55 2.63 -0.06 -1.12
CA SER A 55 1.78 -0.35 0.05
C SER A 55 2.42 0.12 1.35
N ALA A 56 3.72 -0.14 1.56
CA ALA A 56 4.42 0.32 2.75
C ALA A 56 4.42 1.85 2.85
N LEU A 57 4.70 2.54 1.75
CA LEU A 57 4.73 4.00 1.68
C LEU A 57 3.33 4.62 1.75
N ALA A 58 2.28 3.93 1.29
CA ALA A 58 0.90 4.35 1.52
C ALA A 58 0.57 4.42 3.02
N MET A 59 1.10 3.52 3.86
CA MET A 59 0.90 3.66 5.31
C MET A 59 1.55 4.92 5.88
N VAL A 60 2.73 5.26 5.38
CA VAL A 60 3.46 6.47 5.80
C VAL A 60 2.76 7.73 5.28
N TYR A 61 2.24 7.69 4.06
CA TYR A 61 1.49 8.79 3.43
C TYR A 61 0.28 9.23 4.25
N LEU A 62 -0.41 8.28 4.91
CA LEU A 62 -1.54 8.58 5.79
C LEU A 62 -1.18 9.54 6.94
N GLY A 63 0.07 9.51 7.41
CA GLY A 63 0.59 10.41 8.45
C GLY A 63 1.29 11.65 7.91
N ALA A 64 1.55 11.73 6.61
CA ALA A 64 2.28 12.83 6.00
C ALA A 64 1.39 14.06 5.83
N LYS A 65 2.00 15.26 5.87
CA LYS A 65 1.32 16.55 5.66
C LYS A 65 2.20 17.49 4.85
N GLY A 66 1.59 18.53 4.28
CA GLY A 66 2.29 19.57 3.52
C GLY A 66 3.16 19.00 2.40
N ASP A 67 4.36 19.54 2.24
CA ASP A 67 5.29 19.16 1.17
C ASP A 67 5.64 17.67 1.18
N THR A 68 5.74 17.05 2.36
CA THR A 68 6.00 15.61 2.47
C THR A 68 4.88 14.79 1.84
N ALA A 69 3.62 15.14 2.12
CA ALA A 69 2.48 14.48 1.49
C ALA A 69 2.48 14.69 -0.03
N SER A 70 2.69 15.93 -0.49
CA SER A 70 2.70 16.26 -1.92
C SER A 70 3.81 15.54 -2.69
N GLN A 71 5.00 15.42 -2.12
CA GLN A 71 6.11 14.66 -2.72
C GLN A 71 5.78 13.17 -2.81
N MET A 72 5.27 12.58 -1.73
CA MET A 72 4.87 11.17 -1.72
C MET A 72 3.77 10.88 -2.74
N GLN A 73 2.73 11.72 -2.79
CA GLN A 73 1.65 11.57 -3.75
C GLN A 73 2.17 11.59 -5.19
N LYS A 74 3.06 12.54 -5.51
CA LYS A 74 3.66 12.65 -6.84
C LYS A 74 4.52 11.43 -7.18
N THR A 75 5.42 11.02 -6.29
CA THR A 75 6.35 9.91 -6.54
C THR A 75 5.63 8.58 -6.67
N LEU A 76 4.60 8.35 -5.85
CA LEU A 76 3.83 7.10 -5.86
C LEU A 76 2.69 7.12 -6.89
N SER A 77 2.52 8.23 -7.61
CA SER A 77 1.43 8.46 -8.56
C SER A 77 0.04 8.27 -7.93
N PHE A 78 -0.14 8.58 -6.65
CA PHE A 78 -1.41 8.39 -5.97
C PHE A 78 -2.47 9.40 -6.43
N SER A 79 -3.70 8.91 -6.58
CA SER A 79 -4.89 9.77 -6.65
C SER A 79 -5.13 10.42 -5.28
N SER A 80 -5.55 11.68 -5.26
CA SER A 80 -5.58 12.50 -4.04
C SER A 80 -6.64 12.09 -3.01
N GLU A 81 -7.70 11.37 -3.39
CA GLU A 81 -8.90 11.24 -2.54
C GLU A 81 -9.14 9.83 -1.98
N ASP A 82 -8.69 8.74 -2.64
CA ASP A 82 -9.16 7.38 -2.30
C ASP A 82 -8.08 6.30 -2.11
N VAL A 83 -6.79 6.66 -2.16
CA VAL A 83 -5.70 5.66 -2.21
C VAL A 83 -5.75 4.60 -1.10
N HIS A 84 -6.06 4.98 0.15
CA HIS A 84 -6.12 4.03 1.26
C HIS A 84 -7.33 3.09 1.16
N THR A 85 -8.46 3.56 0.63
CA THR A 85 -9.65 2.75 0.36
C THR A 85 -9.39 1.78 -0.78
N ASP A 86 -8.68 2.22 -1.81
CA ASP A 86 -8.29 1.36 -2.91
C ASP A 86 -7.35 0.24 -2.43
N PHE A 87 -6.35 0.56 -1.58
CA PHE A 87 -5.46 -0.44 -1.00
C PHE A 87 -6.21 -1.41 -0.08
N GLN A 88 -7.20 -0.94 0.67
CA GLN A 88 -8.06 -1.81 1.47
C GLN A 88 -8.80 -2.82 0.59
N THR A 89 -9.33 -2.36 -0.55
CA THR A 89 -10.04 -3.20 -1.53
C THR A 89 -9.10 -4.22 -2.16
N LEU A 90 -7.90 -3.79 -2.57
CA LEU A 90 -6.86 -4.66 -3.13
C LEU A 90 -6.42 -5.73 -2.11
N ASN A 91 -6.19 -5.34 -0.86
CA ASN A 91 -5.78 -6.24 0.21
C ASN A 91 -6.83 -7.33 0.47
N ALA A 92 -8.11 -6.96 0.43
CA ALA A 92 -9.21 -7.91 0.59
C ALA A 92 -9.26 -8.96 -0.54
N ASP A 93 -9.04 -8.55 -1.79
CA ASP A 93 -9.05 -9.47 -2.93
C ASP A 93 -7.80 -10.37 -2.94
N ILE A 94 -6.61 -9.81 -2.67
CA ILE A 94 -5.35 -10.56 -2.60
C ILE A 94 -5.40 -11.65 -1.52
N ASN A 95 -5.95 -11.33 -0.35
CA ASN A 95 -6.01 -12.27 0.77
C ASN A 95 -7.31 -13.10 0.77
N SER A 96 -8.08 -13.08 -0.33
CA SER A 96 -9.29 -13.87 -0.43
C SER A 96 -8.96 -15.37 -0.38
N PRO A 97 -9.60 -16.14 0.52
CA PRO A 97 -9.37 -17.58 0.66
C PRO A 97 -9.85 -18.39 -0.54
N SER A 98 -10.59 -17.78 -1.47
CA SER A 98 -11.08 -18.41 -2.70
C SER A 98 -10.22 -18.10 -3.93
N SER A 99 -9.03 -17.52 -3.75
CA SER A 99 -8.13 -17.22 -4.87
C SER A 99 -7.48 -18.50 -5.41
N ALA A 100 -7.27 -18.56 -6.73
CA ALA A 100 -6.60 -19.68 -7.39
C ALA A 100 -5.06 -19.67 -7.21
N PHE A 101 -4.54 -18.72 -6.43
CA PHE A 101 -3.12 -18.47 -6.21
C PHE A 101 -2.86 -18.19 -4.73
N ILE A 102 -1.60 -18.30 -4.32
CA ILE A 102 -1.18 -17.85 -2.99
C ILE A 102 -0.39 -16.56 -3.17
N LEU A 103 -0.97 -15.45 -2.73
CA LEU A 103 -0.30 -14.15 -2.66
C LEU A 103 -0.54 -13.58 -1.27
N LYS A 104 0.54 -13.19 -0.58
CA LYS A 104 0.47 -12.64 0.78
C LYS A 104 1.13 -11.27 0.78
N LEU A 105 0.42 -10.28 1.30
CA LEU A 105 0.93 -8.93 1.52
C LEU A 105 0.77 -8.59 3.00
N ALA A 106 1.87 -8.25 3.64
CA ALA A 106 1.91 -7.90 5.06
C ALA A 106 2.95 -6.80 5.26
N ASN A 107 2.55 -5.72 5.92
CA ASN A 107 3.45 -4.62 6.24
C ASN A 107 3.56 -4.44 7.77
N ARG A 108 4.65 -3.82 8.22
CA ARG A 108 4.82 -3.43 9.61
C ARG A 108 5.60 -2.13 9.68
N LEU A 109 5.18 -1.22 10.57
CA LEU A 109 5.93 -0.02 10.90
C LEU A 109 6.52 -0.17 12.30
N TYR A 110 7.80 0.16 12.43
CA TYR A 110 8.51 0.17 13.70
C TYR A 110 8.82 1.61 14.07
N GLY A 111 8.32 2.02 15.23
CA GLY A 111 8.58 3.31 15.83
C GLY A 111 9.86 3.32 16.65
N GLU A 112 10.39 4.52 16.84
CA GLU A 112 11.42 4.77 17.86
C GLU A 112 10.75 4.80 19.23
N ASN A 113 11.36 4.19 20.24
CA ASN A 113 10.71 3.92 21.53
C ASN A 113 10.27 5.18 22.29
N THR A 114 10.90 6.33 22.04
CA THR A 114 10.54 7.60 22.69
C THR A 114 9.51 8.41 21.90
N ALA A 115 9.13 7.95 20.70
CA ALA A 115 8.16 8.62 19.85
C ALA A 115 6.72 8.42 20.36
N HIS A 116 5.97 9.52 20.44
CA HIS A 116 4.55 9.48 20.76
C HIS A 116 3.72 9.47 19.47
N PHE A 117 3.13 8.32 19.15
CA PHE A 117 2.25 8.18 18.00
C PHE A 117 0.88 8.80 18.25
N LEU A 118 0.37 9.52 17.25
CA LEU A 118 -0.98 10.06 17.29
C LEU A 118 -2.00 8.91 17.28
N PRO A 119 -3.09 8.98 18.07
CA PRO A 119 -4.13 7.96 18.09
C PRO A 119 -4.72 7.65 16.70
N VAL A 120 -4.81 8.67 15.84
CA VAL A 120 -5.30 8.52 14.46
C VAL A 120 -4.44 7.55 13.65
N SER A 121 -3.11 7.56 13.81
CA SER A 121 -2.19 6.67 13.09
C SER A 121 -2.34 5.22 13.56
N VAL A 122 -2.49 5.02 14.86
CA VAL A 122 -2.66 3.70 15.50
C VAL A 122 -3.99 3.04 15.10
N VAL A 123 -5.03 3.84 14.88
CA VAL A 123 -6.37 3.35 14.51
C VAL A 123 -6.52 3.15 13.00
N PHE A 124 -6.01 4.07 12.17
CA PHE A 124 -6.28 4.04 10.74
C PHE A 124 -5.35 3.08 9.97
N ILE A 125 -4.08 2.94 10.36
CA ILE A 125 -3.16 2.05 9.63
C ILE A 125 -3.67 0.60 9.63
N PRO A 126 -4.04 -0.02 10.77
CA PRO A 126 -4.59 -1.38 10.77
C PRO A 126 -5.96 -1.50 10.09
N LYS A 127 -6.69 -0.39 9.93
CA LYS A 127 -8.02 -0.37 9.30
C LYS A 127 -7.93 -0.47 7.77
N TYR A 128 -6.99 0.24 7.16
CA TYR A 128 -6.85 0.32 5.70
C TYR A 128 -5.76 -0.60 5.15
N MET A 129 -4.76 -0.91 5.97
CA MET A 129 -3.55 -1.62 5.56
C MET A 129 -3.38 -2.82 6.49
N ILE A 130 -3.10 -4.00 5.95
CA ILE A 130 -2.81 -5.20 6.76
C ILE A 130 -1.46 -4.97 7.46
N ALA A 131 -1.50 -4.30 8.59
CA ALA A 131 -0.32 -3.76 9.24
C ALA A 131 -0.43 -3.63 10.75
N LEU A 132 0.72 -3.75 11.41
CA LEU A 132 0.92 -3.50 12.84
C LEU A 132 1.89 -2.32 13.02
N ILE A 133 1.63 -1.47 14.01
CA ILE A 133 2.58 -0.47 14.50
C ILE A 133 3.10 -0.98 15.85
N LEU A 134 4.42 -0.99 16.01
CA LEU A 134 5.12 -1.32 17.26
C LEU A 134 5.98 -0.16 17.70
#